data_AF-A0A2N3E0V0-F1
#
_entry.id   AF-A0A2N3E0V0-F1
#
_cell.length_a   1.000
_cell.length_b   1.000
_cell.length_c   1.000
_cell.angle_alpha   90.00
_cell.angle_beta   90.00
_cell.angle_gamma   90.00
#
_symmetry.space_group_name_H-M   'P 1'
#
loop_
_entity.id
_entity.type
_entity.pdbx_description
1 polymer ?
#
loop_
_entity_poly.entity_id
_entity_poly.type
_entity_poly.pdbx_seq_one_letter_code
_entity_poly.pdbx_strand_id
1 'polypeptide(L)'
;SGLIDFYFACNDAFAYDLAICLNAWCFESDGSFNITKARGLLQAYTQVRPMSPEEIAALPLLARGSALRFLLTRLYDWINHPPGAFVRPKNPKEYLTRLRFHRSVASPAGYGLDA
;
A
#
# COMPACT_ATOMS: atom_id res chain seq x y z
N SER A 1 -15.07 -16.68 8.11
CA SER A 1 -13.93 -15.90 7.58
C SER A 1 -13.49 -14.89 8.63
N GLY A 2 -12.25 -14.40 8.59
CA GLY A 2 -11.70 -13.49 9.60
C GLY A 2 -10.37 -12.87 9.20
N LEU A 3 -9.89 -11.92 9.99
CA LEU A 3 -8.56 -11.29 9.89
C LEU A 3 -7.59 -12.00 10.85
N ILE A 4 -6.35 -12.24 10.41
CA ILE A 4 -5.32 -12.97 11.16
C ILE A 4 -3.98 -12.20 11.13
N ASP A 5 -2.95 -12.72 11.81
CA ASP A 5 -1.56 -12.22 11.77
C ASP A 5 -1.36 -10.77 12.24
N PHE A 6 -1.81 -10.45 13.45
CA PHE A 6 -1.70 -9.12 14.07
C PHE A 6 -0.29 -8.76 14.61
N TYR A 7 0.77 -9.47 14.21
CA TYR A 7 2.13 -9.24 14.74
C TYR A 7 2.72 -7.86 14.40
N PHE A 8 2.19 -7.21 13.36
CA PHE A 8 2.55 -5.85 12.98
C PHE A 8 1.50 -4.80 13.36
N ALA A 9 0.48 -5.18 14.15
CA ALA A 9 -0.50 -4.22 14.65
C ALA A 9 0.17 -3.21 15.59
N CYS A 10 -0.21 -1.94 15.46
CA CYS A 10 0.34 -0.84 16.24
C CYS A 10 -0.68 0.30 16.35
N ASN A 11 -0.36 1.30 17.17
CA ASN A 11 -1.09 2.57 17.17
C ASN A 11 -0.48 3.48 16.11
N ASP A 12 -1.24 3.76 15.05
CA ASP A 12 -0.86 4.65 13.95
C ASP A 12 -2.12 5.22 13.26
N ALA A 13 -1.93 6.05 12.23
CA ALA A 13 -3.03 6.65 11.47
C ALA A 13 -3.83 5.60 10.68
N PHE A 14 -5.16 5.62 10.81
CA PHE A 14 -6.05 4.71 10.05
C PHE A 14 -5.85 4.80 8.53
N ALA A 15 -5.67 6.02 8.01
CA ALA A 15 -5.40 6.25 6.58
C ALA A 15 -4.08 5.62 6.10
N TYR A 16 -3.10 5.40 7.00
CA TYR A 16 -1.86 4.70 6.66
C TYR A 16 -2.09 3.21 6.44
N ASP A 17 -2.95 2.57 7.23
CA ASP A 17 -3.30 1.16 7.04
C ASP A 17 -4.12 0.96 5.74
N LEU A 18 -5.00 1.91 5.42
CA LEU A 18 -5.69 1.94 4.14
C LEU A 18 -4.72 2.09 2.95
N ALA A 19 -3.67 2.90 3.11
CA ALA A 19 -2.61 3.03 2.13
C ALA A 19 -1.76 1.75 1.97
N ILE A 20 -1.57 0.97 3.04
CA ILE A 20 -0.99 -0.38 2.96
C ILE A 20 -1.91 -1.29 2.14
N CYS A 21 -3.22 -1.26 2.39
CA CYS A 21 -4.19 -2.04 1.63
C CYS A 21 -4.21 -1.67 0.14
N LEU A 22 -4.12 -0.38 -0.21
CA LEU A 22 -3.98 0.06 -1.61
C LEU A 22 -2.75 -0.56 -2.27
N ASN A 23 -1.61 -0.53 -1.58
CA ASN A 23 -0.38 -1.14 -2.06
C ASN A 23 -0.49 -2.67 -2.19
N ALA A 24 -1.24 -3.34 -1.32
CA ALA A 24 -1.34 -4.80 -1.30
C ALA A 24 -2.36 -5.35 -2.31
N TRP A 25 -3.50 -4.68 -2.51
CA TRP A 25 -4.67 -5.21 -3.21
C TRP A 25 -4.97 -4.55 -4.55
N CYS A 26 -4.48 -3.33 -4.79
CA CYS A 26 -4.88 -2.52 -5.94
C CYS A 26 -3.83 -2.44 -7.06
N PHE A 27 -2.83 -3.32 -7.05
CA PHE A 27 -1.88 -3.49 -8.16
C PHE A 27 -2.03 -4.88 -8.77
N GLU A 28 -1.96 -4.96 -10.09
CA GLU A 28 -1.92 -6.23 -10.80
C GLU A 28 -0.51 -6.84 -10.77
N SER A 29 -0.39 -8.10 -11.18
CA SER A 29 0.88 -8.83 -11.21
C SER A 29 1.92 -8.23 -12.16
N ASP A 30 1.48 -7.49 -13.18
CA ASP A 30 2.35 -6.76 -14.10
C ASP A 30 2.81 -5.40 -13.56
N GLY A 31 2.34 -5.01 -12.36
CA GLY A 31 2.67 -3.75 -11.72
C GLY A 31 1.78 -2.57 -12.12
N SER A 32 0.77 -2.78 -12.97
CA SER A 32 -0.23 -1.76 -13.27
C SER A 32 -1.13 -1.50 -12.06
N PHE A 33 -1.53 -0.25 -11.87
CA PHE A 33 -2.48 0.13 -10.82
C PHE A 33 -3.92 -0.09 -11.30
N ASN A 34 -4.71 -0.81 -10.51
CA ASN A 34 -6.11 -1.07 -10.81
C ASN A 34 -7.02 -0.09 -10.05
N ILE A 35 -7.44 0.95 -10.78
CA ILE A 35 -8.32 2.00 -10.24
C ILE A 35 -9.69 1.46 -9.79
N THR A 36 -10.21 0.42 -10.45
CA THR A 36 -11.49 -0.19 -10.09
C THR A 36 -11.43 -0.87 -8.73
N LYS A 37 -10.34 -1.62 -8.45
CA LYS A 37 -10.11 -2.22 -7.12
C LYS A 37 -9.92 -1.14 -6.05
N ALA A 38 -9.16 -0.09 -6.36
CA ALA A 38 -8.92 1.01 -5.43
C ALA A 38 -10.21 1.74 -5.05
N ARG A 39 -11.04 2.11 -6.05
CA ARG A 39 -12.35 2.72 -5.82
C ARG A 39 -13.24 1.83 -4.95
N GLY A 40 -13.32 0.53 -5.26
CA GLY A 40 -14.11 -0.42 -4.48
C GLY A 40 -13.66 -0.51 -3.03
N LEU A 41 -12.34 -0.60 -2.79
CA LEU A 41 -11.76 -0.62 -1.45
C LEU A 41 -12.10 0.66 -0.66
N LEU A 42 -11.85 1.83 -1.25
CA LEU A 42 -12.02 3.12 -0.58
C LEU A 42 -13.49 3.46 -0.32
N GLN A 43 -14.38 3.16 -1.27
CA GLN A 43 -15.83 3.36 -1.09
C GLN A 43 -16.38 2.46 0.02
N ALA A 44 -16.03 1.17 0.02
CA ALA A 44 -16.50 0.24 1.05
C ALA A 44 -15.98 0.61 2.45
N TYR A 45 -14.72 1.06 2.55
CA TYR A 45 -14.17 1.59 3.80
C TYR A 45 -14.95 2.82 4.28
N THR A 46 -15.20 3.78 3.38
CA THR A 46 -15.86 5.06 3.69
C THR A 46 -17.31 4.88 4.14
N GLN A 47 -18.00 3.82 3.68
CA GLN A 47 -19.36 3.48 4.13
C GLN A 47 -19.43 3.09 5.62
N VAL A 48 -18.34 2.56 6.19
CA VAL A 48 -18.27 2.17 7.60
C VAL A 48 -17.61 3.26 8.45
N ARG A 49 -16.54 3.86 7.94
CA ARG A 49 -15.84 4.99 8.58
C ARG A 49 -15.57 6.09 7.54
N PRO A 50 -16.27 7.24 7.62
CA PRO A 50 -15.97 8.39 6.78
C PRO A 50 -14.50 8.81 6.91
N MET A 51 -13.89 9.16 5.78
CA MET A 51 -12.55 9.73 5.77
C MET A 51 -12.64 11.25 5.85
N SER A 52 -11.77 11.87 6.65
CA SER A 52 -11.69 13.33 6.69
C SER A 52 -11.02 13.89 5.43
N PRO A 53 -11.24 15.18 5.09
CA PRO A 53 -10.53 15.84 4.00
C PRO A 53 -9.01 15.75 4.13
N GLU A 54 -8.48 15.81 5.36
CA GLU A 54 -7.05 15.69 5.66
C GLU A 54 -6.54 14.27 5.40
N GLU A 55 -7.30 13.24 5.77
CA GLU A 55 -6.96 11.84 5.48
C GLU A 55 -6.92 11.58 3.97
N ILE A 56 -7.90 12.11 3.24
CA ILE A 56 -7.98 12.01 1.78
C ILE A 56 -6.79 12.73 1.12
N ALA A 57 -6.49 13.96 1.56
CA ALA A 57 -5.38 14.75 1.04
C ALA A 57 -4.01 14.12 1.35
N ALA A 58 -3.87 13.46 2.51
CA ALA A 58 -2.63 12.80 2.91
C ALA A 58 -2.42 11.43 2.22
N LEU A 59 -3.48 10.81 1.68
CA LEU A 59 -3.45 9.46 1.15
C LEU A 59 -2.32 9.19 0.13
N PRO A 60 -2.03 10.08 -0.86
CA PRO A 60 -0.90 9.87 -1.76
C PRO A 60 0.46 9.82 -1.04
N LEU A 61 0.66 10.65 -0.01
CA LEU A 61 1.89 10.65 0.78
C LEU A 61 2.02 9.38 1.62
N LEU A 62 0.93 8.95 2.25
CA LEU A 62 0.88 7.71 3.04
C LEU A 62 1.08 6.46 2.17
N ALA A 63 0.55 6.45 0.94
CA ALA A 63 0.76 5.38 -0.04
C ALA A 63 2.23 5.27 -0.47
N ARG A 64 2.91 6.42 -0.62
CA ARG A 64 4.37 6.45 -0.82
C ARG A 64 5.13 5.92 0.40
N GLY A 65 4.74 6.35 1.60
CA GLY A 65 5.39 5.92 2.85
C GLY A 65 5.27 4.42 3.09
N SER A 66 4.08 3.85 2.91
CA SER A 66 3.85 2.40 3.02
C SER A 66 4.56 1.63 1.91
N ALA A 67 4.59 2.13 0.67
CA ALA A 67 5.36 1.51 -0.40
C ALA A 67 6.86 1.49 -0.10
N LEU A 68 7.40 2.60 0.43
CA LEU A 68 8.79 2.69 0.85
C LEU A 68 9.12 1.72 1.98
N ARG A 69 8.24 1.57 2.99
CA ARG A 69 8.42 0.60 4.08
C ARG A 69 8.67 -0.81 3.53
N PHE A 70 7.78 -1.32 2.67
CA PHE A 70 7.93 -2.65 2.10
C PHE A 70 9.10 -2.76 1.11
N LEU A 71 9.43 -1.68 0.39
CA LEU A 71 10.63 -1.64 -0.44
C LEU A 71 11.88 -1.86 0.41
N LEU A 72 12.01 -1.13 1.53
CA LEU A 72 13.19 -1.19 2.39
C LEU A 72 13.33 -2.55 3.08
N THR A 73 12.25 -3.10 3.63
CA THR A 73 12.32 -4.41 4.29
C THR A 73 12.65 -5.52 3.30
N ARG A 74 12.02 -5.52 2.11
CA ARG A 74 12.36 -6.51 1.07
C ARG A 74 13.77 -6.34 0.54
N LEU A 75 14.26 -5.11 0.42
CA LEU A 75 15.64 -4.85 0.01
C LEU A 75 16.62 -5.37 1.06
N TYR A 76 16.32 -5.15 2.34
CA TYR A 76 17.11 -5.68 3.45
C TYR A 76 17.17 -7.20 3.41
N ASP A 77 16.02 -7.88 3.29
CA ASP A 77 15.95 -9.34 3.22
C ASP A 77 16.67 -9.89 1.98
N TRP A 78 16.64 -9.15 0.86
CA TRP A 78 17.31 -9.51 -0.38
C TRP A 78 18.83 -9.45 -0.27
N ILE A 79 19.37 -8.39 0.37
CA ILE A 79 20.82 -8.19 0.51
C ILE A 79 21.40 -9.06 1.63
N ASN A 80 20.63 -9.29 2.70
CA ASN A 80 21.06 -10.04 3.88
C ASN A 80 20.53 -11.48 3.88
N HIS A 81 20.25 -12.05 2.71
CA HIS A 81 19.67 -13.38 2.60
C HIS A 81 20.63 -14.45 3.17
N PRO A 82 20.25 -15.18 4.23
CA PRO A 82 21.18 -16.10 4.88
C PRO A 82 21.49 -17.29 3.98
N PRO A 83 22.76 -17.74 3.93
CA PRO A 83 23.12 -18.99 3.25
C PRO A 83 22.30 -20.17 3.80
N GLY A 84 21.67 -20.94 2.92
CA GLY A 84 20.89 -22.13 3.29
C GLY A 84 19.43 -21.86 3.68
N ALA A 85 18.95 -20.62 3.62
CA ALA A 85 17.53 -20.32 3.81
C ALA A 85 16.68 -20.84 2.63
N PHE A 86 15.58 -21.53 2.94
CA PHE A 86 14.67 -22.09 1.93
C PHE A 86 13.71 -21.04 1.34
N VAL A 87 13.47 -19.93 2.05
CA VAL A 87 12.52 -18.89 1.64
C VAL A 87 13.19 -17.94 0.67
N ARG A 88 12.74 -17.91 -0.59
CA ARG A 88 13.23 -16.94 -1.58
C ARG A 88 12.77 -15.52 -1.18
N PRO A 89 13.69 -14.55 -1.06
CA PRO A 89 13.32 -13.17 -0.77
C PRO A 89 12.49 -12.62 -1.94
N LYS A 90 11.51 -11.76 -1.62
CA LYS A 90 10.65 -11.14 -2.63
C LYS A 90 11.39 -10.02 -3.33
N ASN A 91 11.15 -9.85 -4.63
CA ASN A 91 11.78 -8.79 -5.40
C ASN A 91 11.41 -7.40 -4.84
N PRO A 92 12.38 -6.58 -4.39
CA PRO A 92 12.10 -5.25 -3.88
C PRO A 92 11.59 -4.29 -4.96
N LYS A 93 11.94 -4.51 -6.24
CA LYS A 93 11.54 -3.64 -7.36
C LYS A 93 10.03 -3.54 -7.54
N GLU A 94 9.26 -4.53 -7.09
CA GLU A 94 7.79 -4.48 -7.07
C GLU A 94 7.31 -3.21 -6.35
N TYR A 95 7.83 -2.94 -5.16
CA TYR A 95 7.45 -1.77 -4.38
C TYR A 95 8.12 -0.47 -4.84
N LEU A 96 9.25 -0.56 -5.56
CA LEU A 96 9.81 0.60 -6.25
C LEU A 96 8.88 1.08 -7.38
N THR A 97 8.28 0.17 -8.15
CA THR A 97 7.29 0.50 -9.17
C THR A 97 6.06 1.16 -8.55
N ARG A 98 5.52 0.59 -7.47
CA ARG A 98 4.38 1.17 -6.73
C ARG A 98 4.70 2.56 -6.17
N LEU A 99 5.87 2.73 -5.57
CA LEU A 99 6.33 4.03 -5.07
C LEU A 99 6.43 5.08 -6.18
N ARG A 100 6.93 4.70 -7.36
CA ARG A 100 7.00 5.60 -8.52
C ARG A 100 5.60 5.99 -9.01
N PHE A 101 4.67 5.05 -9.06
CA PHE A 101 3.27 5.34 -9.38
C PHE A 101 2.66 6.33 -8.39
N HIS A 102 2.78 6.10 -7.07
CA HIS A 102 2.21 7.02 -6.07
C HIS A 102 2.88 8.41 -6.09
N ARG A 103 4.10 8.53 -6.60
CA ARG A 103 4.76 9.83 -6.85
C ARG A 103 4.20 10.56 -8.07
N SER A 104 3.67 9.84 -9.07
CA SER A 104 3.02 10.47 -10.24
C SER A 104 1.57 10.85 -9.97
N VAL A 105 0.95 10.35 -8.89
CA VAL A 105 -0.41 10.73 -8.49
C VAL A 105 -0.39 12.15 -7.90
N ALA A 106 -1.01 13.10 -8.61
CA ALA A 106 -1.06 14.52 -8.20
C ALA A 106 -2.23 14.85 -7.25
N SER A 107 -3.25 13.99 -7.20
CA SER A 107 -4.43 14.20 -6.36
C SER A 107 -5.08 12.86 -5.97
N PRO A 108 -5.93 12.84 -4.92
CA PRO A 108 -6.66 11.63 -4.51
C PRO A 108 -7.54 11.01 -5.62
N ALA A 109 -7.91 11.79 -6.63
CA ALA A 109 -8.61 11.30 -7.83
C ALA A 109 -7.83 10.21 -8.58
N GLY A 110 -6.49 10.19 -8.48
CA GLY A 110 -5.67 9.11 -9.02
C GLY A 110 -5.93 7.73 -8.38
N TYR A 111 -6.62 7.69 -7.25
CA TYR A 111 -7.06 6.46 -6.58
C TYR A 111 -8.55 6.14 -6.79
N GLY A 112 -9.26 6.91 -7.62
CA GLY A 112 -10.69 6.74 -7.88
C GLY A 112 -11.61 7.37 -6.83
N LEU A 113 -11.08 8.25 -5.97
CA LEU A 113 -11.84 9.17 -5.14
C LEU A 113 -12.19 10.39 -5.98
N ASP A 114 -13.37 10.39 -6.59
CA ASP A 114 -13.88 11.58 -7.28
C ASP A 114 -14.11 12.69 -6.23
N ALA A 115 -13.77 13.94 -6.59
CA ALA A 115 -13.94 15.10 -5.72
C ALA A 115 -15.41 15.42 -5.44
#